data_AF-A0A1B6KN10-F1
#
_entry.id   AF-A0A1B6KN10-F1
#
_cell.length_a   1.000
_cell.length_b   1.000
_cell.length_c   1.000
_cell.angle_alpha   90.00
_cell.angle_beta   90.00
_cell.angle_gamma   90.00
#
_symmetry.space_group_name_H-M   'P 1'
#
loop_
_entity.id
_entity.type
_entity.pdbx_description
1 polymer ?
#
loop_
_entity_poly.entity_id
_entity_poly.type
_entity_poly.pdbx_seq_one_letter_code
_entity_poly.pdbx_strand_id
1 'polypeptide(L)'
;LPLKVFRSVEPQLNAVATEGNPLQCGCDQQELWYWLQDHQKLVDRGPRCEDPPQLRGLWFLGLEPPEFCSLPLVSRLNLGKIQASSLAISWESQHNSGVTAFTVA
;
A
#
# COMPACT_ATOMS: atom_id res chain seq x y z
N LEU A 1 -8.25 -1.89 -8.77
CA LEU A 1 -9.25 -2.99 -8.83
C LEU A 1 -10.11 -2.99 -7.55
N PRO A 2 -11.38 -3.43 -7.58
CA PRO A 2 -12.30 -3.28 -6.45
C PRO A 2 -12.14 -4.36 -5.36
N LEU A 3 -11.11 -4.22 -4.51
CA LEU A 3 -10.78 -5.20 -3.46
C LEU A 3 -11.96 -5.54 -2.51
N LYS A 4 -12.78 -4.54 -2.16
CA LYS A 4 -13.96 -4.75 -1.29
C LYS A 4 -14.97 -5.74 -1.89
N VAL A 5 -15.11 -5.74 -3.21
CA VAL A 5 -15.99 -6.67 -3.92
C VAL A 5 -15.38 -8.07 -3.90
N PHE A 6 -14.09 -8.20 -4.19
CA PHE A 6 -13.38 -9.48 -4.17
C PHE A 6 -13.50 -10.18 -2.82
N ARG A 7 -13.25 -9.46 -1.72
CA ARG A 7 -13.41 -10.01 -0.36
C ARG A 7 -14.83 -10.48 -0.05
N SER A 8 -15.84 -9.84 -0.64
CA SER A 8 -17.26 -10.17 -0.40
C SER A 8 -17.70 -11.43 -1.15
N VAL A 9 -17.04 -11.76 -2.26
CA VAL A 9 -17.39 -12.90 -3.14
C VAL A 9 -16.31 -13.97 -3.21
N GLU A 10 -15.27 -13.85 -2.38
CA GLU A 10 -14.07 -14.71 -2.35
C GLU A 10 -14.37 -16.22 -2.37
N PRO A 11 -15.34 -16.76 -1.60
CA PRO A 11 -15.62 -18.19 -1.60
C PRO A 11 -16.16 -18.74 -2.93
N GLN A 12 -16.68 -17.87 -3.80
CA GLN A 12 -17.31 -18.24 -5.08
C GLN A 12 -16.44 -17.84 -6.29
N LEU A 13 -15.26 -17.27 -6.01
CA LEU A 13 -14.41 -16.68 -7.02
C LEU A 13 -13.56 -17.77 -7.68
N ASN A 14 -13.74 -17.97 -8.99
CA ASN A 14 -12.99 -18.97 -9.76
C ASN A 14 -11.82 -18.35 -10.54
N ALA A 15 -11.95 -17.09 -10.96
CA ALA A 15 -10.91 -16.35 -11.67
C ALA A 15 -11.13 -14.84 -11.53
N VAL A 16 -10.04 -14.08 -11.52
CA VAL A 16 -9.99 -12.61 -11.57
C VAL A 16 -9.22 -12.21 -12.82
N ALA A 17 -9.92 -11.63 -13.80
CA ALA A 17 -9.28 -11.00 -14.94
C ALA A 17 -8.82 -9.58 -14.56
N THR A 18 -7.55 -9.27 -14.82
CA THR A 18 -6.97 -7.96 -14.48
C THR A 18 -6.49 -7.18 -15.71
N GLU A 19 -6.52 -7.79 -16.90
CA GLU A 19 -6.14 -7.11 -18.14
C GLU A 19 -7.08 -5.94 -18.46
N GLY A 20 -6.55 -4.91 -19.14
CA GLY A 20 -7.31 -3.71 -19.50
C GLY A 20 -7.70 -2.81 -18.34
N ASN A 21 -7.23 -3.09 -17.11
CA ASN A 21 -7.46 -2.23 -15.96
C ASN A 21 -6.20 -1.37 -15.71
N PRO A 22 -6.23 -0.06 -16.04
CA PRO A 22 -5.10 0.82 -15.76
C PRO A 22 -4.93 0.93 -14.24
N LEU A 23 -3.81 0.40 -13.73
CA LEU A 23 -3.53 0.40 -12.29
C LEU A 23 -2.64 1.60 -11.94
N GLN A 24 -3.07 2.40 -10.98
CA GLN A 24 -2.22 3.39 -10.33
C GLN A 24 -1.47 2.69 -9.19
N CYS A 25 -0.23 2.29 -9.45
CA CYS A 25 0.61 1.58 -8.50
C CYS A 25 1.14 2.56 -7.44
N GLY A 26 0.58 2.47 -6.25
CA GLY A 26 0.90 3.35 -5.12
C GLY A 26 0.57 2.69 -3.79
N CYS A 27 0.76 3.44 -2.69
CA CYS A 27 0.46 2.95 -1.35
C CYS A 27 -1.02 2.61 -1.11
N ASP A 28 -1.93 3.26 -1.83
CA ASP A 28 -3.37 2.96 -1.83
C ASP A 28 -3.70 1.55 -2.37
N GLN A 29 -2.80 0.97 -3.16
CA GLN A 29 -2.96 -0.38 -3.70
C GLN A 29 -2.26 -1.48 -2.89
N GLN A 30 -1.62 -1.15 -1.76
CA GLN A 30 -0.84 -2.13 -0.99
C GLN A 30 -1.70 -3.31 -0.49
N GLU A 31 -2.91 -3.06 0.00
CA GLU A 31 -3.82 -4.14 0.40
C GLU A 31 -4.23 -5.05 -0.78
N LEU A 32 -4.43 -4.46 -1.96
CA LEU A 32 -4.77 -5.20 -3.17
C LEU A 32 -3.60 -6.09 -3.58
N TRP A 33 -2.36 -5.59 -3.46
CA TRP A 33 -1.15 -6.36 -3.75
C TRP A 33 -1.07 -7.62 -2.91
N TYR A 34 -1.23 -7.48 -1.58
CA TYR A 34 -1.21 -8.64 -0.66
C TYR A 34 -2.31 -9.64 -1.00
N TRP A 35 -3.52 -9.16 -1.24
CA TRP A 35 -4.64 -10.05 -1.58
C TRP A 35 -4.37 -10.82 -2.88
N LEU A 36 -3.85 -10.17 -3.92
CA LEU A 36 -3.53 -10.84 -5.19
C LEU A 36 -2.36 -11.83 -5.04
N GLN A 37 -1.38 -11.54 -4.18
CA GLN A 37 -0.29 -12.47 -3.85
C GLN A 37 -0.80 -13.74 -3.16
N ASP A 38 -1.71 -13.61 -2.20
CA ASP A 38 -2.33 -14.77 -1.53
C ASP A 38 -3.24 -15.57 -2.47
N HIS A 39 -3.68 -14.96 -3.57
CA HIS A 39 -4.65 -15.52 -4.52
C HIS A 39 -4.10 -15.71 -5.94
N GLN A 40 -2.79 -15.97 -6.11
CA GLN A 40 -2.17 -16.13 -7.43
C GLN A 40 -2.88 -17.15 -8.34
N LYS A 41 -3.50 -18.20 -7.79
CA LYS A 41 -4.25 -19.19 -8.57
C LYS A 41 -5.50 -18.63 -9.26
N LEU A 42 -6.07 -17.54 -8.73
CA LEU A 42 -7.24 -16.89 -9.31
C LEU A 42 -6.85 -15.92 -10.44
N VAL A 43 -5.58 -15.54 -10.52
CA VAL A 43 -5.11 -14.45 -11.38
C VAL A 43 -4.21 -15.03 -12.46
N ASP A 44 -4.73 -15.21 -13.68
CA ASP A 44 -3.94 -15.74 -14.81
C ASP A 44 -2.76 -14.83 -15.15
N ARG A 45 -3.04 -13.53 -15.30
CA ARG A 45 -2.03 -12.49 -15.49
C ARG A 45 -2.32 -11.36 -14.53
N GLY A 46 -1.32 -10.95 -13.75
CA GLY A 46 -1.45 -9.84 -12.81
C GLY A 46 -1.64 -8.50 -13.52
N PRO A 47 -2.13 -7.46 -12.83
CA PRO A 47 -2.32 -6.16 -13.45
C PRO A 47 -0.97 -5.51 -13.76
N ARG A 48 -0.95 -4.66 -14.79
CA ARG A 48 0.21 -3.79 -15.09
C ARG A 48 -0.01 -2.41 -14.51
N CYS A 49 1.07 -1.81 -14.04
CA CYS A 49 1.07 -0.40 -13.63
C CYS A 49 0.94 0.50 -14.86
N GLU A 50 -0.03 1.41 -14.85
CA GLU A 50 -0.15 2.49 -15.83
C GLU A 50 0.49 3.77 -15.31
N ASP A 51 0.37 4.02 -14.01
CA ASP A 51 1.01 5.10 -13.28
C ASP A 51 1.60 4.56 -11.96
N PRO A 52 2.60 5.23 -11.37
CA PRO A 52 3.28 6.43 -11.86
C PRO A 52 4.21 6.10 -13.06
N PRO A 53 4.67 7.11 -13.83
CA PRO A 53 5.44 6.88 -15.06
C PRO A 53 6.68 6.00 -14.90
N GLN A 54 7.31 6.02 -13.72
CA GLN A 54 8.50 5.22 -13.40
C GLN A 54 8.19 3.72 -13.33
N LEU A 55 6.95 3.36 -13.02
CA LEU A 55 6.50 1.97 -12.89
C LEU A 55 5.69 1.51 -14.10
N ARG A 56 5.43 2.39 -15.07
CA ARG A 56 4.56 2.11 -16.21
C ARG A 56 5.02 0.86 -16.98
N GLY A 57 4.07 -0.03 -17.25
CA GLY A 57 4.28 -1.28 -17.97
C GLY A 57 4.83 -2.43 -17.12
N LEU A 58 5.29 -2.16 -15.89
CA LEU A 58 5.74 -3.21 -14.97
C LEU A 58 4.55 -4.01 -14.43
N TRP A 59 4.80 -5.28 -14.14
CA TRP A 59 3.79 -6.16 -13.54
C TRP A 59 3.69 -5.88 -12.05
N PHE A 60 2.50 -5.53 -11.57
CA PHE A 60 2.29 -5.15 -10.17
C PHE A 60 2.68 -6.25 -9.18
N LEU A 61 2.38 -7.51 -9.50
CA LEU A 61 2.74 -8.66 -8.66
C LEU A 61 4.23 -9.05 -8.74
N GLY A 62 4.99 -8.42 -9.65
CA GLY A 62 6.44 -8.57 -9.74
C GLY A 62 7.22 -7.48 -8.98
N LEU A 63 6.52 -6.49 -8.41
CA LEU A 63 7.12 -5.45 -7.58
C LEU A 63 7.02 -5.83 -6.11
N GLU A 64 8.05 -5.50 -5.34
CA GLU A 64 8.04 -5.54 -3.89
C GLU A 64 7.35 -4.27 -3.32
N PRO A 65 6.71 -4.36 -2.13
CA PRO A 65 6.01 -3.21 -1.54
C PRO A 65 6.80 -1.90 -1.48
N PRO A 66 8.09 -1.86 -1.11
CA PRO A 66 8.85 -0.62 -1.09
C PRO A 66 9.02 0.07 -2.45
N GLU A 67 8.91 -0.68 -3.55
CA GLU A 67 9.13 -0.18 -4.92
C GLU A 67 7.94 0.64 -5.45
N PHE A 68 6.71 0.30 -5.04
CA PHE A 68 5.50 1.05 -5.39
C PHE A 68 4.89 1.82 -4.21
N CYS A 69 5.28 1.48 -2.99
CA CYS A 69 4.84 2.13 -1.78
C CYS A 69 6.01 2.33 -0.81
N SER A 70 6.72 3.43 -1.01
CA SER A 70 7.73 3.90 -0.06
C SER A 70 7.04 4.70 1.05
N LEU A 71 6.37 4.02 1.99
CA LEU A 71 5.99 4.68 3.24
C LEU A 71 7.28 5.10 3.97
N PRO A 72 7.32 6.32 4.53
CA PRO A 72 8.51 6.75 5.23
C PRO A 72 8.75 5.83 6.42
N LEU A 73 9.85 5.09 6.39
CA LEU A 73 10.27 4.28 7.51
C LEU A 73 10.51 5.22 8.70
N VAL A 74 9.68 5.09 9.73
CA VAL A 74 9.89 5.75 11.01
C VAL A 74 11.09 5.08 11.65
N SER A 75 12.25 5.71 11.56
CA SER A 75 13.51 5.17 12.08
C SER A 75 13.60 5.35 13.59
N ARG A 76 12.96 6.40 14.13
CA ARG A 76 12.94 6.69 15.56
C ARG A 76 11.64 7.36 15.97
N LEU A 77 11.07 6.87 17.07
CA LEU A 77 10.00 7.54 17.80
C LEU A 77 10.59 8.23 19.03
N ASN A 78 10.31 9.52 19.17
CA ASN A 78 10.71 10.34 20.31
C ASN A 78 9.45 10.71 21.11
N LEU A 79 9.39 10.26 22.35
CA LEU A 79 8.34 10.66 23.28
C LEU A 79 8.73 12.00 23.90
N GLY A 80 7.91 13.02 23.66
CA GLY A 80 8.05 14.33 24.26
C GLY A 80 7.47 14.38 25.67
N LYS A 81 6.80 15.49 25.99
CA LYS A 81 6.17 15.67 27.30
C LYS A 81 4.93 14.79 27.43
N ILE A 82 4.90 14.00 28.51
CA ILE A 82 3.74 13.21 28.93
C ILE A 82 3.01 13.95 30.04
N GLN A 83 1.70 14.13 29.92
CA GLN A 83 0.82 14.73 30.93
C GLN A 83 -0.38 13.80 31.18
N ALA A 84 -1.19 14.09 32.20
CA ALA A 84 -2.32 13.25 32.60
C ALA A 84 -3.33 12.97 31.46
N SER A 85 -3.46 13.88 30.50
CA SER A 85 -4.41 13.78 29.38
C SER A 85 -3.82 14.13 28.01
N SER A 86 -2.50 14.25 27.90
CA SER A 86 -1.87 14.62 26.63
C SER A 86 -0.52 13.95 26.46
N LEU A 87 -0.23 13.49 25.25
CA LEU A 87 1.05 12.92 24.86
C LEU A 87 1.57 13.62 23.61
N ALA A 88 2.80 14.13 23.67
CA ALA A 88 3.50 14.64 22.50
C ALA A 88 4.40 13.54 21.91
N ILE A 89 4.20 13.22 20.64
CA ILE A 89 5.02 12.25 19.89
C ILE A 89 5.65 12.99 18.71
N SER A 90 6.97 12.86 18.55
CA SER A 90 7.67 13.23 17.33
C SER A 90 8.42 12.03 16.77
N TRP A 91 8.73 12.05 15.49
CA TRP A 91 9.47 10.96 14.85
C TRP A 91 10.47 11.49 13.85
N GLU A 92 11.50 10.69 13.62
CA GLU A 92 12.47 10.89 12.55
C GLU A 92 12.18 9.89 11.44
N SER A 93 12.12 10.36 10.20
CA SER A 93 11.96 9.51 9.01
C SER A 93 13.28 9.43 8.26
N GLN A 94 13.62 8.27 7.71
CA GLN A 94 14.90 8.06 7.04
C GLN A 94 15.17 9.03 5.87
N HIS A 95 14.14 9.62 5.24
CA HIS A 95 14.28 10.47 4.04
C HIS A 95 13.55 11.84 4.11
N ASN A 96 13.42 12.47 5.28
CA ASN A 96 12.77 13.79 5.40
C ASN A 96 11.36 13.85 4.76
N SER A 97 10.50 12.91 5.13
CA SER A 97 9.11 12.79 4.62
C SER A 97 8.18 13.98 4.87
N GLY A 98 8.69 15.07 5.47
CA GLY A 98 7.96 16.32 5.69
C GLY A 98 6.94 16.28 6.82
N VAL A 99 6.58 15.10 7.32
CA VAL A 99 5.66 14.97 8.46
C VAL A 99 6.48 14.79 9.74
N THR A 100 6.42 15.78 10.64
CA THR A 100 7.23 15.83 11.88
C THR A 100 6.41 15.73 13.16
N ALA A 101 5.09 15.92 13.10
CA ALA A 101 4.19 15.82 14.26
C ALA A 101 2.72 15.61 13.85
N PHE A 102 1.96 14.89 14.68
CA PHE A 102 0.48 14.87 14.68
C PHE A 102 -0.02 15.05 16.12
N THR A 103 -1.15 15.74 16.30
CA THR A 103 -1.81 15.89 17.61
C THR A 103 -3.14 15.18 17.56
N VAL A 104 -3.36 14.24 18.48
CA VAL A 104 -4.67 13.60 18.68
C VAL A 104 -5.41 14.44 19.73
N ALA A 105 -6.51 15.07 19.32
CA ALA A 105 -7.40 15.84 20.18
C ALA A 105 -8.48 14.94 20.79
#